data_AF-A0A7U2HZQ5-F1
#
_entry.id   AF-A0A7U2HZQ5-F1
#
_cell.length_a   1.000
_cell.length_b   1.000
_cell.length_c   1.000
_cell.angle_alpha   90.00
_cell.angle_beta   90.00
_cell.angle_gamma   90.00
#
_symmetry.space_group_name_H-M   'P 1'
#
loop_
_entity.id
_entity.type
_entity.pdbx_description
1 polymer ?
#
loop_
_entity_poly.entity_id
_entity_poly.type
_entity_poly.pdbx_seq_one_letter_code
_entity_poly.pdbx_strand_id
1 'polypeptide(L)'
;MRASTILAAFALAPSVLSMPSHLYRRCDNETGTENGTAEPPVPALPVCNLAGLKQPDSVLQPPTADMKLMMVALGEGTQNYTCGANLTAPPSAIGAVATLFDASCDLVNSPPISTQQLGSIEEDAKSIGAHFFVDNTTPDFDILGLGNTRAKKTEECAAPNPTGDVKWLRLTAQADGSTSAVKEIYRLNTVGGLAPKSCEGKAVGDIVTVEYQAQYWIYASPQNQTMNKPKSPSAPQQQQVSASARLVPAGSIVLSALVSLCVYIHGF
;
A
#
# COMPACT_ATOMS: atom_id res chain seq x y z
N MET A 1 38.16 -6.50 -69.64
CA MET A 1 37.41 -7.77 -69.56
C MET A 1 36.11 -7.49 -68.84
N ARG A 2 34.98 -7.77 -69.50
CA ARG A 2 33.63 -7.59 -68.96
C ARG A 2 33.30 -8.79 -68.06
N ALA A 3 32.75 -8.55 -66.87
CA ALA A 3 32.11 -9.60 -66.08
C ALA A 3 30.74 -9.09 -65.61
N SER A 4 29.71 -9.79 -66.07
CA SER A 4 28.31 -9.50 -65.86
C SER A 4 27.81 -9.95 -64.49
N THR A 5 26.86 -9.15 -64.00
CA THR A 5 25.77 -9.40 -63.04
C THR A 5 25.39 -10.84 -62.68
N ILE A 6 25.18 -11.09 -61.37
CA ILE A 6 23.99 -11.78 -60.85
C ILE A 6 23.51 -11.02 -59.60
N LEU A 7 22.38 -10.30 -59.73
CA LEU A 7 21.68 -9.66 -58.62
C LEU A 7 20.67 -10.68 -58.08
N ALA A 8 20.92 -11.27 -56.91
CA ALA A 8 19.94 -12.13 -56.24
C ALA A 8 19.03 -11.24 -55.37
N ALA A 9 17.78 -11.06 -55.80
CA ALA A 9 16.75 -10.42 -55.00
C ALA A 9 16.21 -11.42 -53.98
N PHE A 10 16.60 -11.27 -52.70
CA PHE A 10 15.95 -11.96 -51.59
C PHE A 10 14.73 -11.14 -51.15
N ALA A 11 13.54 -11.67 -51.42
CA ALA A 11 12.29 -11.17 -50.86
C ALA A 11 12.23 -11.54 -49.36
N LEU A 12 12.37 -10.55 -48.48
CA LEU A 12 12.06 -10.70 -47.06
C LEU A 12 10.54 -10.56 -46.87
N ALA A 13 9.86 -11.68 -46.66
CA ALA A 13 8.50 -11.68 -46.14
C ALA A 13 8.51 -11.38 -44.63
N PRO A 14 7.49 -10.66 -44.10
CA PRO A 14 7.34 -10.47 -42.67
C PRO A 14 6.87 -11.75 -42.00
N SER A 15 7.75 -12.36 -41.19
CA SER A 15 7.39 -13.48 -40.31
C SER A 15 6.55 -12.96 -39.14
N VAL A 16 5.23 -13.06 -39.28
CA VAL A 16 4.29 -12.98 -38.15
C VAL A 16 4.44 -14.25 -37.32
N LEU A 17 5.09 -14.15 -36.17
CA LEU A 17 5.06 -15.18 -35.13
C LEU A 17 3.67 -15.16 -34.47
N SER A 18 2.78 -16.00 -34.98
CA SER A 18 1.56 -16.43 -34.32
C SER A 18 1.93 -17.17 -33.03
N MET A 19 1.48 -16.66 -31.89
CA MET A 19 1.60 -17.37 -30.62
C MET A 19 0.57 -18.51 -30.54
N PRO A 20 0.93 -19.67 -29.98
CA PRO A 20 -0.02 -20.76 -29.78
C PRO A 20 -1.03 -20.38 -28.70
N SER A 21 -2.30 -20.39 -29.10
CA SER A 21 -3.46 -20.22 -28.23
C SER A 21 -3.59 -21.45 -27.34
N HIS A 22 -3.00 -21.43 -26.15
CA HIS A 22 -3.36 -22.38 -25.11
C HIS A 22 -4.78 -22.05 -24.64
N LEU A 23 -5.72 -22.84 -25.17
CA LEU A 23 -7.11 -22.98 -24.72
C LEU A 23 -7.14 -23.19 -23.19
N TYR A 24 -7.40 -22.12 -22.43
CA TYR A 24 -7.90 -22.30 -21.07
C TYR A 24 -9.40 -22.61 -21.17
N ARG A 25 -9.73 -23.84 -20.81
CA ARG A 25 -11.08 -24.41 -20.79
C ARG A 25 -11.89 -23.69 -19.70
N ARG A 26 -13.01 -23.09 -20.09
CA ARG A 26 -14.09 -22.69 -19.18
C ARG A 26 -14.78 -23.97 -18.68
N CYS A 27 -14.87 -24.13 -17.37
CA CYS A 27 -15.71 -25.16 -16.76
C CYS A 27 -16.56 -24.49 -15.69
N ASP A 28 -17.82 -24.19 -16.03
CA ASP A 28 -18.88 -24.09 -15.04
C ASP A 28 -19.65 -25.42 -15.01
N ASN A 29 -20.09 -25.76 -13.80
CA ASN A 29 -21.07 -26.79 -13.40
C ASN A 29 -20.51 -28.10 -12.82
N GLU A 30 -20.07 -28.05 -11.56
CA GLU A 30 -20.42 -29.08 -10.59
C GLU A 30 -21.30 -28.46 -9.50
N THR A 31 -22.45 -29.09 -9.27
CA THR A 31 -23.40 -28.79 -8.19
C THR A 31 -22.72 -29.07 -6.84
N GLY A 32 -22.21 -28.01 -6.20
CA GLY A 32 -21.73 -28.01 -4.82
C GLY A 32 -22.56 -27.04 -4.00
N THR A 33 -23.22 -27.55 -2.98
CA THR A 33 -24.02 -26.83 -1.99
C THR A 33 -23.35 -25.54 -1.53
N GLU A 34 -24.01 -24.39 -1.72
CA GLU A 34 -23.57 -23.10 -1.18
C GLU A 34 -23.49 -23.19 0.35
N ASN A 35 -22.27 -23.14 0.87
CA ASN A 35 -22.02 -22.68 2.23
C ASN A 35 -20.96 -21.59 2.10
N GLY A 36 -21.39 -20.33 2.23
CA GLY A 36 -20.60 -19.14 1.92
C GLY A 36 -19.26 -19.14 2.65
N THR A 37 -18.18 -19.37 1.90
CA THR A 37 -16.82 -19.09 2.35
C THR A 37 -16.53 -17.61 2.14
N ALA A 38 -16.41 -16.90 3.26
CA ALA A 38 -15.96 -15.53 3.33
C ALA A 38 -14.66 -15.33 2.53
N GLU A 39 -14.56 -14.18 1.86
CA GLU A 39 -13.29 -13.62 1.39
C GLU A 39 -12.23 -13.74 2.50
N PRO A 40 -10.99 -14.20 2.19
CA PRO A 40 -9.95 -14.26 3.22
C PRO A 40 -9.79 -12.87 3.83
N PRO A 41 -9.83 -12.72 5.16
CA PRO A 41 -9.81 -11.40 5.77
C PRO A 41 -8.55 -10.66 5.32
N VAL A 42 -8.77 -9.47 4.74
CA VAL A 42 -7.73 -8.46 4.59
C VAL A 42 -7.09 -8.32 5.98
N PRO A 43 -5.76 -8.45 6.13
CA PRO A 43 -5.12 -8.22 7.42
C PRO A 43 -5.55 -6.83 7.91
N ALA A 44 -6.32 -6.83 8.99
CA ALA A 44 -6.74 -5.60 9.64
C ALA A 44 -5.52 -4.98 10.34
N LEU A 45 -5.58 -3.69 10.62
CA LEU A 45 -4.64 -3.04 11.54
C LEU A 45 -4.48 -3.89 12.83
N PRO A 46 -3.30 -3.87 13.46
CA PRO A 46 -3.00 -4.74 14.58
C PRO A 46 -4.06 -4.67 15.69
N VAL A 47 -4.45 -5.85 16.20
CA VAL A 47 -5.56 -6.02 17.15
C VAL A 47 -5.17 -5.58 18.58
N CYS A 48 -3.88 -5.35 18.83
CA CYS A 48 -3.31 -4.93 20.10
C CYS A 48 -3.19 -3.40 20.24
N ASN A 49 -3.12 -2.92 21.49
CA ASN A 49 -2.99 -1.49 21.79
C ASN A 49 -1.53 -1.00 21.64
N LEU A 50 -1.25 -0.23 20.60
CA LEU A 50 0.08 0.30 20.32
C LEU A 50 0.43 1.58 21.09
N ALA A 51 -0.50 2.20 21.83
CA ALA A 51 -0.30 3.52 22.43
C ALA A 51 0.84 3.57 23.46
N GLY A 52 1.21 2.43 24.04
CA GLY A 52 2.32 2.31 25.00
C GLY A 52 3.68 2.00 24.36
N LEU A 53 3.72 1.64 23.07
CA LEU A 53 4.98 1.33 22.40
C LEU A 53 5.80 2.59 22.15
N LYS A 54 7.09 2.48 22.44
CA LYS A 54 8.09 3.52 22.20
C LYS A 54 9.13 2.99 21.25
N GLN A 55 9.56 3.85 20.33
CA GLN A 55 10.73 3.56 19.50
C GLN A 55 11.95 3.33 20.40
N PRO A 56 12.92 2.50 19.97
CA PRO A 56 14.22 2.47 20.61
C PRO A 56 14.87 3.86 20.60
N ASP A 57 15.63 4.15 21.65
CA ASP A 57 16.34 5.43 21.76
C ASP A 57 17.30 5.65 20.59
N SER A 58 17.26 6.84 20.00
CA SER A 58 18.15 7.22 18.91
C SER A 58 18.33 8.73 18.82
N VAL A 59 19.21 9.18 17.93
CA VAL A 59 19.40 10.61 17.61
C VAL A 59 18.50 11.09 16.47
N LEU A 60 17.69 10.20 15.89
CA LEU A 60 16.70 10.59 14.89
C LEU A 60 15.64 11.46 15.56
N GLN A 61 15.15 12.47 14.83
CA GLN A 61 14.01 13.23 15.31
C GLN A 61 12.82 12.29 15.54
N PRO A 62 12.16 12.35 16.71
CA PRO A 62 11.02 11.49 16.98
C PRO A 62 9.80 11.90 16.14
N PRO A 63 8.81 11.00 15.98
CA PRO A 63 7.53 11.33 15.38
C PRO A 63 6.87 12.52 16.10
N THR A 64 6.23 13.40 15.33
CA THR A 64 5.54 14.55 15.91
C THR A 64 4.26 14.12 16.65
N ALA A 65 3.82 14.93 17.62
CA ALA A 65 2.73 14.58 18.52
C ALA A 65 1.36 14.38 17.83
N ASP A 66 1.19 14.95 16.64
CA ASP A 66 0.01 14.79 15.78
C ASP A 66 0.01 13.48 15.00
N MET A 67 1.09 12.69 15.04
CA MET A 67 1.15 11.37 14.42
C MET A 67 0.78 10.25 15.40
N LYS A 68 0.28 9.14 14.87
CA LYS A 68 0.00 7.90 15.61
C LYS A 68 0.76 6.75 14.98
N LEU A 69 1.31 5.88 15.84
CA LEU A 69 1.87 4.60 15.42
C LEU A 69 0.74 3.72 14.91
N MET A 70 0.80 3.37 13.62
CA MET A 70 -0.20 2.56 12.96
C MET A 70 0.12 1.07 13.07
N MET A 71 1.41 0.73 12.92
CA MET A 71 1.93 -0.62 13.09
C MET A 71 3.47 -0.59 13.18
N VAL A 72 4.04 -1.72 13.60
CA VAL A 72 5.45 -2.03 13.40
C VAL A 72 5.54 -3.28 12.54
N ALA A 73 6.22 -3.18 11.39
CA ALA A 73 6.47 -4.31 10.52
C ALA A 73 7.89 -4.84 10.71
N LEU A 74 8.07 -6.16 10.75
CA LEU A 74 9.36 -6.81 10.54
C LEU A 74 9.58 -6.94 9.03
N GLY A 75 10.67 -6.37 8.52
CA GLY A 75 11.10 -6.58 7.16
C GLY A 75 12.27 -7.55 7.09
N GLU A 76 12.14 -8.57 6.26
CA GLU A 76 13.18 -9.56 6.00
C GLU A 76 13.49 -9.61 4.50
N GLY A 77 14.77 -9.50 4.15
CA GLY A 77 15.21 -9.62 2.77
C GLY A 77 16.63 -9.13 2.59
N THR A 78 16.92 -8.39 1.52
CA THR A 78 18.29 -8.03 1.15
C THR A 78 18.49 -6.53 0.99
N GLN A 79 19.69 -6.10 1.36
CA GLN A 79 20.30 -4.86 0.89
C GLN A 79 21.07 -5.15 -0.39
N ASN A 80 20.86 -4.32 -1.41
CA ASN A 80 21.41 -4.52 -2.74
C ASN A 80 22.41 -3.42 -3.07
N TYR A 81 23.56 -3.82 -3.61
CA TYR A 81 24.68 -2.96 -3.94
C TYR A 81 25.22 -3.24 -5.34
N THR A 82 25.83 -2.25 -5.99
CA THR A 82 26.50 -2.41 -7.29
C THR A 82 27.99 -2.07 -7.21
N CYS A 83 28.82 -2.93 -7.81
CA CYS A 83 30.26 -2.75 -7.86
C CYS A 83 30.65 -1.70 -8.91
N GLY A 84 31.44 -0.71 -8.49
CA GLY A 84 31.99 0.32 -9.37
C GLY A 84 33.25 -0.14 -10.11
N ALA A 85 33.85 0.78 -10.87
CA ALA A 85 35.10 0.52 -11.59
C ALA A 85 36.29 0.22 -10.66
N ASN A 86 36.30 0.80 -9.46
CA ASN A 86 37.31 0.50 -8.45
C ASN A 86 36.88 -0.68 -7.57
N LEU A 87 37.35 -1.88 -7.92
CA LEU A 87 36.97 -3.11 -7.23
C LEU A 87 37.53 -3.24 -5.80
N THR A 88 38.52 -2.42 -5.41
CA THR A 88 39.03 -2.41 -4.03
C THR A 88 38.18 -1.52 -3.10
N ALA A 89 37.25 -0.73 -3.66
CA ALA A 89 36.33 0.09 -2.88
C ALA A 89 35.02 -0.66 -2.55
N PRO A 90 34.30 -0.27 -1.49
CA PRO A 90 32.97 -0.78 -1.21
C PRO A 90 32.00 -0.51 -2.38
N PRO A 91 31.03 -1.41 -2.64
CA PRO A 91 30.00 -1.16 -3.65
C PRO A 91 29.03 -0.05 -3.20
N SER A 92 28.34 0.54 -4.17
CA SER A 92 27.35 1.59 -3.92
C SER A 92 25.96 1.00 -3.70
N ALA A 93 25.20 1.54 -2.74
CA ALA A 93 23.84 1.09 -2.47
C ALA A 93 22.91 1.42 -3.65
N ILE A 94 22.07 0.45 -4.03
CA ILE A 94 21.07 0.60 -5.10
C ILE A 94 19.65 0.29 -4.63
N GLY A 95 19.47 -0.09 -3.36
CA GLY A 95 18.16 -0.27 -2.75
C GLY A 95 18.11 -1.46 -1.81
N ALA A 96 16.89 -1.83 -1.44
CA ALA A 96 16.58 -3.02 -0.67
C ALA A 96 15.33 -3.69 -1.24
N VAL A 97 15.16 -4.97 -0.95
CA VAL A 97 13.91 -5.71 -1.15
C VAL A 97 13.65 -6.50 0.12
N ALA A 98 12.43 -6.43 0.65
CA ALA A 98 12.03 -7.20 1.82
C ALA A 98 10.56 -7.58 1.79
N THR A 99 10.27 -8.76 2.31
CA THR A 99 8.92 -9.16 2.71
C THR A 99 8.62 -8.55 4.06
N LEU A 100 7.40 -8.04 4.24
CA LEU A 100 6.95 -7.44 5.49
C LEU A 100 6.02 -8.38 6.24
N PHE A 101 6.20 -8.46 7.56
CA PHE A 101 5.38 -9.21 8.51
C PHE A 101 4.92 -8.27 9.63
N ASP A 102 3.71 -8.46 10.18
CA ASP A 102 3.26 -7.64 11.30
C ASP A 102 3.98 -8.10 12.59
N ALA A 103 4.70 -7.18 13.23
CA ALA A 103 5.42 -7.42 14.49
C ALA A 103 4.82 -6.61 15.65
N SER A 104 3.66 -5.97 15.43
CA SER A 104 3.11 -4.98 16.35
C SER A 104 2.74 -5.61 17.69
N CYS A 105 2.06 -6.76 17.69
CA CYS A 105 1.55 -7.36 18.92
C CYS A 105 2.61 -8.10 19.72
N ASP A 106 3.63 -8.67 19.05
CA ASP A 106 4.77 -9.25 19.75
C ASP A 106 5.56 -8.18 20.50
N LEU A 107 5.73 -7.01 19.89
CA LEU A 107 6.36 -5.86 20.55
C LEU A 107 5.55 -5.34 21.74
N VAL A 108 4.21 -5.37 21.68
CA VAL A 108 3.35 -5.02 22.83
C VAL A 108 3.52 -6.03 23.97
N ASN A 109 3.60 -7.32 23.65
CA ASN A 109 3.66 -8.38 24.64
C ASN A 109 5.08 -8.61 25.20
N SER A 110 6.12 -8.15 24.51
CA SER A 110 7.53 -8.31 24.92
C SER A 110 8.42 -7.08 24.60
N PRO A 111 8.11 -5.87 25.12
CA PRO A 111 9.00 -4.73 24.94
C PRO A 111 10.27 -4.86 25.81
N PRO A 112 11.51 -4.68 25.33
CA PRO A 112 12.00 -4.39 23.97
C PRO A 112 12.62 -5.62 23.27
N ILE A 113 12.04 -6.07 22.15
CA ILE A 113 12.61 -7.17 21.35
C ILE A 113 13.89 -6.67 20.67
N SER A 114 15.05 -7.22 21.09
CA SER A 114 16.28 -7.11 20.32
C SER A 114 16.11 -7.85 18.99
N THR A 115 16.87 -7.47 17.98
CA THR A 115 16.78 -8.07 16.65
C THR A 115 17.06 -9.57 16.62
N GLN A 116 17.82 -10.10 17.58
CA GLN A 116 18.05 -11.54 17.76
C GLN A 116 16.77 -12.31 18.10
N GLN A 117 15.80 -11.63 18.69
CA GLN A 117 14.51 -12.18 19.07
C GLN A 117 13.44 -11.96 17.98
N LEU A 118 13.74 -11.17 16.92
CA LEU A 118 12.92 -11.07 15.71
C LEU A 118 12.89 -12.38 14.92
N GLY A 119 14.01 -13.11 14.84
CA GLY A 119 14.05 -14.46 14.24
C GLY A 119 13.31 -15.54 15.04
N SER A 120 12.76 -15.19 16.20
CA SER A 120 11.90 -16.06 17.03
C SER A 120 10.47 -15.54 17.17
N ILE A 121 10.14 -14.40 16.55
CA ILE A 121 8.74 -14.02 16.37
C ILE A 121 8.16 -15.10 15.49
N GLU A 122 7.21 -15.87 16.04
CA GLU A 122 6.48 -16.86 15.28
C GLU A 122 5.88 -16.10 14.10
N GLU A 123 6.34 -16.39 12.88
CA GLU A 123 5.83 -15.77 11.67
C GLU A 123 4.34 -16.05 11.62
N ASP A 124 3.52 -15.12 12.13
CA ASP A 124 2.09 -15.18 11.94
C ASP A 124 1.93 -15.18 10.42
N ALA A 125 1.53 -16.32 9.87
CA ALA A 125 2.03 -16.88 8.60
C ALA A 125 1.51 -16.18 7.33
N LYS A 126 1.30 -14.86 7.39
CA LYS A 126 0.80 -14.03 6.33
C LYS A 126 1.65 -12.77 6.25
N SER A 127 2.53 -12.74 5.26
CA SER A 127 3.13 -11.48 4.81
C SER A 127 2.05 -10.42 4.65
N ILE A 128 2.32 -9.24 5.21
CA ILE A 128 1.44 -8.07 5.14
C ILE A 128 1.80 -7.15 3.97
N GLY A 129 2.81 -7.50 3.18
CA GLY A 129 3.25 -6.64 2.09
C GLY A 129 4.73 -6.78 1.75
N ALA A 130 5.21 -5.81 0.98
CA ALA A 130 6.59 -5.76 0.53
C ALA A 130 7.16 -4.34 0.66
N HIS A 131 8.47 -4.29 0.88
CA HIS A 131 9.29 -3.11 0.76
C HIS A 131 10.28 -3.29 -0.38
N PHE A 132 10.36 -2.32 -1.29
CA PHE A 132 11.32 -2.33 -2.39
C PHE A 132 11.72 -0.90 -2.75
N PHE A 133 12.64 -0.75 -3.70
CA PHE A 133 13.06 0.56 -4.23
C PHE A 133 12.60 0.68 -5.68
N VAL A 134 11.85 1.72 -6.02
CA VAL A 134 11.38 1.98 -7.40
C VAL A 134 12.46 2.62 -8.27
N ASP A 135 13.44 3.26 -7.62
CA ASP A 135 14.69 3.74 -8.16
C ASP A 135 15.74 3.70 -7.04
N ASN A 136 16.99 4.09 -7.31
CA ASN A 136 18.07 4.00 -6.33
C ASN A 136 17.88 4.85 -5.05
N THR A 137 16.84 5.69 -4.98
CA THR A 137 16.64 6.67 -3.91
C THR A 137 15.25 6.65 -3.26
N THR A 138 14.25 6.06 -3.93
CA THR A 138 12.86 6.04 -3.47
C THR A 138 12.48 4.66 -2.93
N PRO A 139 12.54 4.47 -1.61
CA PRO A 139 11.89 3.34 -0.96
C PRO A 139 10.36 3.41 -1.14
N ASP A 140 9.78 2.26 -1.43
CA ASP A 140 8.36 2.02 -1.63
C ASP A 140 7.92 0.91 -0.68
N PHE A 141 6.78 1.12 -0.03
CA PHE A 141 6.15 0.19 0.90
C PHE A 141 4.73 -0.07 0.43
N ASP A 142 4.44 -1.30 0.04
CA ASP A 142 3.09 -1.74 -0.30
C ASP A 142 2.59 -2.65 0.82
N ILE A 143 1.73 -2.12 1.68
CA ILE A 143 1.25 -2.79 2.88
C ILE A 143 -0.25 -2.99 2.78
N LEU A 144 -0.68 -4.24 2.89
CA LEU A 144 -2.09 -4.61 2.92
C LEU A 144 -2.83 -3.85 4.03
N GLY A 145 -3.96 -3.23 3.67
CA GLY A 145 -4.77 -2.43 4.61
C GLY A 145 -4.30 -0.99 4.82
N LEU A 146 -3.04 -0.65 4.51
CA LEU A 146 -2.53 0.73 4.54
C LEU A 146 -2.38 1.34 3.13
N GLY A 147 -2.14 0.50 2.12
CA GLY A 147 -1.85 0.90 0.75
C GLY A 147 -0.38 1.24 0.53
N ASN A 148 -0.10 1.81 -0.64
CA ASN A 148 1.25 2.16 -1.08
C ASN A 148 1.77 3.44 -0.40
N THR A 149 3.04 3.42 -0.01
CA THR A 149 3.77 4.59 0.49
C THR A 149 5.14 4.66 -0.17
N ARG A 150 5.35 5.67 -1.01
CA ARG A 150 6.70 6.09 -1.41
C ARG A 150 7.26 7.04 -0.38
N ALA A 151 8.53 6.87 -0.05
CA ALA A 151 9.17 7.68 0.95
C ALA A 151 10.52 8.19 0.46
N LYS A 152 11.04 9.19 1.18
CA LYS A 152 12.37 9.74 0.98
C LYS A 152 13.12 9.72 2.29
N LYS A 153 14.38 9.31 2.26
CA LYS A 153 15.29 9.42 3.41
C LYS A 153 15.47 10.89 3.79
N THR A 154 15.16 11.22 5.04
CA THR A 154 15.34 12.56 5.60
C THR A 154 16.45 12.61 6.63
N GLU A 155 16.59 11.56 7.44
CA GLU A 155 17.68 11.43 8.41
C GLU A 155 18.24 10.02 8.44
N GLU A 156 19.47 9.91 8.91
CA GLU A 156 20.12 8.64 9.19
C GLU A 156 21.00 8.75 10.42
N CYS A 157 21.16 7.63 11.14
CA CYS A 157 22.16 7.51 12.19
C CYS A 157 22.77 6.10 12.18
N ALA A 158 23.90 5.94 12.89
CA ALA A 158 24.48 4.63 13.11
C ALA A 158 23.49 3.72 13.86
N ALA A 159 23.42 2.45 13.46
CA ALA A 159 22.81 1.42 14.29
C ALA A 159 23.71 1.14 15.51
N PRO A 160 23.19 0.52 16.59
CA PRO A 160 23.97 0.16 17.78
C PRO A 160 25.22 -0.69 17.47
N ASN A 161 25.16 -1.56 16.46
CA ASN A 161 26.31 -2.29 15.93
C ASN A 161 26.63 -1.80 14.50
N PRO A 162 27.35 -0.67 14.36
CA PRO A 162 27.60 -0.04 13.06
C PRO A 162 28.58 -0.83 12.17
N THR A 163 29.23 -1.87 12.71
CA THR A 163 30.15 -2.74 11.97
C THR A 163 29.47 -3.93 11.30
N GLY A 164 28.24 -4.26 11.69
CA GLY A 164 27.47 -5.35 11.09
C GLY A 164 26.16 -4.89 10.46
N ASP A 165 25.57 -3.80 10.95
CA ASP A 165 24.19 -3.46 10.66
C ASP A 165 24.08 -2.16 9.87
N VAL A 166 23.18 -2.14 8.88
CA VAL A 166 22.88 -0.91 8.14
C VAL A 166 22.32 0.17 9.04
N LYS A 167 22.55 1.43 8.66
CA LYS A 167 22.10 2.62 9.39
C LYS A 167 20.60 2.59 9.68
N TRP A 168 20.20 3.18 10.79
CA TRP A 168 18.81 3.51 11.05
C TRP A 168 18.42 4.74 10.25
N LEU A 169 17.17 4.78 9.78
CA LEU A 169 16.67 5.80 8.88
C LEU A 169 15.37 6.40 9.40
N ARG A 170 15.22 7.70 9.21
CA ARG A 170 13.91 8.37 9.18
C ARG A 170 13.55 8.61 7.72
N LEU A 171 12.37 8.16 7.34
CA LEU A 171 11.81 8.31 6.00
C LEU A 171 10.54 9.14 6.09
N THR A 172 10.39 10.13 5.21
CA THR A 172 9.16 10.92 5.09
C THR A 172 8.41 10.49 3.85
N ALA A 173 7.10 10.24 3.99
CA ALA A 173 6.23 9.88 2.88
C ALA A 173 6.15 11.01 1.85
N GLN A 174 6.22 10.64 0.58
CA GLN A 174 6.03 11.53 -0.55
C GLN A 174 4.54 11.56 -0.91
N ALA A 175 4.02 12.74 -1.29
CA ALA A 175 2.65 12.84 -1.77
C ALA A 175 2.47 12.13 -3.12
N ASP A 176 3.44 12.30 -4.02
CA ASP A 176 3.40 11.71 -5.35
C ASP A 176 3.67 10.20 -5.30
N GLY A 177 2.75 9.43 -5.87
CA GLY A 177 2.85 7.98 -5.97
C GLY A 177 2.42 7.21 -4.72
N SER A 178 2.16 7.89 -3.59
CA SER A 178 1.59 7.25 -2.39
C SER A 178 0.06 7.25 -2.44
N THR A 179 -0.54 6.17 -1.96
CA THR A 179 -2.00 6.05 -1.77
C THR A 179 -2.39 6.03 -0.29
N SER A 180 -1.43 5.84 0.61
CA SER A 180 -1.66 5.69 2.04
C SER A 180 -1.78 7.04 2.78
N ALA A 181 -2.21 6.94 4.04
CA ALA A 181 -2.22 8.05 5.00
C ALA A 181 -0.85 8.31 5.67
N VAL A 182 0.15 7.46 5.40
CA VAL A 182 1.42 7.44 6.11
C VAL A 182 2.15 8.76 5.93
N LYS A 183 2.82 9.20 7.01
CA LYS A 183 3.62 10.43 7.05
C LYS A 183 5.08 10.12 7.24
N GLU A 184 5.39 9.19 8.13
CA GLU A 184 6.77 8.82 8.44
C GLU A 184 6.92 7.31 8.62
N ILE A 185 8.05 6.80 8.19
CA ILE A 185 8.47 5.42 8.40
C ILE A 185 9.88 5.47 8.98
N TYR A 186 10.10 4.79 10.09
CA TYR A 186 11.43 4.66 10.68
C TYR A 186 11.94 3.25 10.48
N ARG A 187 13.14 3.12 9.90
CA ARG A 187 13.89 1.87 9.87
C ARG A 187 14.77 1.83 11.10
N LEU A 188 14.42 0.99 12.07
CA LEU A 188 15.09 0.86 13.36
C LEU A 188 15.46 -0.61 13.59
N ASN A 189 16.30 -0.89 14.59
CA ASN A 189 16.66 -2.25 14.98
C ASN A 189 17.03 -3.11 13.76
N THR A 190 18.02 -2.63 13.00
CA THR A 190 18.56 -3.32 11.82
C THR A 190 19.52 -4.44 12.24
N VAL A 191 19.54 -5.53 11.48
CA VAL A 191 20.58 -6.58 11.54
C VAL A 191 21.09 -6.86 10.14
N GLY A 192 22.40 -6.89 9.99
CA GLY A 192 23.05 -7.21 8.73
C GLY A 192 22.85 -6.14 7.67
N GLY A 193 22.91 -6.58 6.41
CA GLY A 193 22.78 -5.74 5.24
C GLY A 193 23.97 -4.85 4.93
N LEU A 194 25.02 -4.80 5.77
CA LEU A 194 26.16 -3.91 5.53
C LEU A 194 26.93 -4.33 4.27
N ALA A 195 27.28 -3.36 3.42
CA ALA A 195 28.08 -3.60 2.23
C ALA A 195 29.43 -4.26 2.59
N PRO A 196 29.95 -5.16 1.74
CA PRO A 196 31.32 -5.62 1.89
C PRO A 196 32.29 -4.45 1.76
N LYS A 197 33.48 -4.59 2.37
CA LYS A 197 34.52 -3.56 2.33
C LYS A 197 35.11 -3.34 0.93
N SER A 198 34.96 -4.31 0.04
CA SER A 198 35.44 -4.27 -1.35
C SER A 198 34.57 -5.12 -2.27
N CYS A 199 34.76 -4.91 -3.57
CA CYS A 199 34.26 -5.73 -4.67
C CYS A 199 35.35 -6.62 -5.29
N GLU A 200 36.37 -6.98 -4.52
CA GLU A 200 37.45 -7.82 -5.04
C GLU A 200 36.90 -9.18 -5.50
N GLY A 201 37.33 -9.63 -6.67
CA GLY A 201 36.81 -10.84 -7.30
C GLY A 201 35.44 -10.68 -7.97
N LYS A 202 34.90 -9.46 -8.07
CA LYS A 202 33.69 -9.12 -8.84
C LYS A 202 34.03 -8.35 -10.11
N ALA A 203 33.10 -8.30 -11.06
CA ALA A 203 33.17 -7.44 -12.23
C ALA A 203 32.47 -6.08 -11.98
N VAL A 204 32.81 -5.09 -12.79
CA VAL A 204 32.12 -3.79 -12.79
C VAL A 204 30.65 -4.00 -13.16
N GLY A 205 29.74 -3.45 -12.36
CA GLY A 205 28.29 -3.63 -12.54
C GLY A 205 27.72 -4.88 -11.86
N ASP A 206 28.55 -5.75 -11.27
CA ASP A 206 28.05 -6.87 -10.49
C ASP A 206 27.19 -6.38 -9.32
N ILE A 207 26.12 -7.14 -9.06
CA ILE A 207 25.24 -6.91 -7.92
C ILE A 207 25.69 -7.77 -6.75
N VAL A 208 25.83 -7.12 -5.58
CA VAL A 208 26.08 -7.78 -4.30
C VAL A 208 24.83 -7.63 -3.44
N THR A 209 24.28 -8.78 -3.02
CA THR A 209 23.12 -8.86 -2.14
C THR A 209 23.57 -9.31 -0.75
N VAL A 210 23.13 -8.60 0.28
CA VAL A 210 23.45 -8.90 1.68
C VAL A 210 22.14 -9.00 2.46
N GLU A 211 21.91 -10.15 3.08
CA GLU A 211 20.73 -10.39 3.92
C GLU A 211 20.65 -9.35 5.04
N TYR A 212 19.44 -8.85 5.30
CA TYR A 212 19.16 -7.91 6.36
C TYR A 212 17.76 -8.13 6.94
N GLN A 213 17.62 -7.73 8.19
CA GLN A 213 16.33 -7.55 8.83
C GLN A 213 16.21 -6.14 9.41
N ALA A 214 15.00 -5.62 9.52
CA ALA A 214 14.74 -4.36 10.23
C ALA A 214 13.31 -4.27 10.76
N GLN A 215 13.12 -3.43 11.77
CA GLN A 215 11.80 -2.96 12.16
C GLN A 215 11.43 -1.68 11.40
N TYR A 216 10.24 -1.66 10.83
CA TYR A 216 9.64 -0.51 10.18
C TYR A 216 8.50 0.03 11.03
N TRP A 217 8.75 1.15 11.71
CA TRP A 217 7.76 1.83 12.55
C TRP A 217 6.99 2.85 11.71
N ILE A 218 5.70 2.60 11.50
CA ILE A 218 4.90 3.33 10.52
C ILE A 218 3.94 4.28 11.21
N TYR A 219 4.06 5.57 10.91
CA TYR A 219 3.29 6.65 11.51
C TYR A 219 2.42 7.35 10.48
N ALA A 220 1.16 7.60 10.83
CA ALA A 220 0.24 8.40 10.05
C ALA A 220 -0.36 9.52 10.91
N SER A 221 -0.83 10.59 10.27
CA SER A 221 -1.75 11.49 10.94
C SER A 221 -3.05 10.73 11.21
N PRO A 222 -3.73 10.94 12.34
CA PRO A 222 -5.06 10.39 12.56
C PRO A 222 -5.98 10.99 11.51
N GLN A 223 -6.19 10.26 10.42
CA GLN A 223 -7.31 10.50 9.55
C GLN A 223 -8.55 10.24 10.40
N ASN A 224 -9.57 11.08 10.26
CA ASN A 224 -10.90 10.75 10.75
C ASN A 224 -11.22 9.38 10.11
N GLN A 225 -11.22 8.31 10.92
CA GLN A 225 -11.29 6.90 10.52
C GLN A 225 -12.64 6.59 9.86
N THR A 226 -12.88 7.16 8.68
CA THR A 226 -14.02 6.86 7.82
C THR A 226 -13.51 6.22 6.54
N MET A 227 -12.71 5.16 6.67
CA MET A 227 -12.73 4.12 5.65
C MET A 227 -14.03 3.35 5.83
N ASN A 228 -15.00 3.65 4.97
CA ASN A 228 -16.10 2.78 4.54
C ASN A 228 -16.70 1.83 5.60
N LYS A 229 -17.55 2.38 6.49
CA LYS A 229 -18.74 1.61 6.88
C LYS A 229 -19.52 1.35 5.58
N PRO A 230 -19.87 0.09 5.21
CA PRO A 230 -20.85 -0.12 4.16
C PRO A 230 -22.06 0.74 4.51
N LYS A 231 -22.43 1.64 3.60
CA LYS A 231 -23.62 2.47 3.78
C LYS A 231 -24.78 1.50 3.88
N SER A 232 -25.19 1.19 5.11
CA SER A 232 -26.40 0.42 5.40
C SER A 232 -27.50 1.07 4.55
N PRO A 233 -28.24 0.30 3.74
CA PRO A 233 -29.25 0.89 2.87
C PRO A 233 -30.18 1.70 3.75
N SER A 234 -30.22 3.00 3.49
CA SER A 234 -31.04 3.95 4.23
C SER A 234 -32.47 3.41 4.25
N ALA A 235 -32.96 3.10 5.46
CA ALA A 235 -34.35 2.77 5.69
C ALA A 235 -35.23 3.85 5.03
N PRO A 236 -36.34 3.47 4.37
CA PRO A 236 -37.20 4.45 3.72
C PRO A 236 -37.75 5.42 4.79
N GLN A 237 -37.50 6.71 4.60
CA GLN A 237 -38.10 7.75 5.44
C GLN A 237 -39.62 7.64 5.32
N GLN A 238 -40.27 7.23 6.41
CA GLN A 238 -41.70 7.42 6.56
C GLN A 238 -41.96 8.92 6.71
N GLN A 239 -42.62 9.47 5.71
CA GLN A 239 -43.13 10.84 5.70
C GLN A 239 -44.17 10.99 6.82
N GLN A 240 -43.79 11.66 7.90
CA GLN A 240 -44.68 11.96 9.01
C GLN A 240 -45.65 13.06 8.58
N VAL A 241 -46.89 12.68 8.26
CA VAL A 241 -47.97 13.60 7.95
C VAL A 241 -48.52 14.16 9.26
N SER A 242 -48.06 15.35 9.66
CA SER A 242 -48.62 16.09 10.79
C SER A 242 -49.93 16.77 10.35
N ALA A 243 -51.06 16.20 10.77
CA ALA A 243 -52.37 16.84 10.63
C ALA A 243 -52.46 18.06 11.55
N SER A 244 -52.55 19.26 10.97
CA SER A 244 -52.96 20.47 11.70
C SER A 244 -54.43 20.74 11.40
N ALA A 245 -55.30 20.48 12.38
CA ALA A 245 -56.67 20.94 12.37
C ALA A 245 -56.70 22.47 12.55
N ARG A 246 -57.22 23.19 11.56
CA ARG A 246 -57.57 24.62 11.68
C ARG A 246 -59.09 24.75 11.76
N LEU A 247 -59.58 25.24 12.90
CA LEU A 247 -60.94 25.73 13.09
C LEU A 247 -61.19 26.94 12.18
N VAL A 248 -62.33 26.96 11.50
CA VAL A 248 -62.87 28.12 10.77
C VAL A 248 -64.18 28.53 11.46
N PRO A 249 -64.38 29.81 11.85
CA PRO A 249 -65.67 30.29 12.30
C PRO A 249 -66.53 30.80 11.13
N ALA A 250 -67.84 30.77 11.39
CA ALA A 250 -68.95 30.94 10.47
C ALA A 250 -68.99 32.27 9.67
N GLY A 251 -69.47 32.17 8.43
CA GLY A 251 -69.84 33.29 7.57
C GLY A 251 -70.88 32.86 6.53
N SER A 252 -71.89 33.71 6.34
CA SER A 252 -73.24 33.42 5.85
C SER A 252 -73.42 33.05 4.37
N ILE A 253 -74.36 32.12 4.14
CA ILE A 253 -75.42 32.04 3.11
C ILE A 253 -75.26 32.94 1.87
N VAL A 254 -75.15 32.36 0.67
CA VAL A 254 -75.92 32.79 -0.53
C VAL A 254 -76.26 31.58 -1.42
N LEU A 255 -77.52 31.57 -1.86
CA LEU A 255 -78.26 30.57 -2.63
C LEU A 255 -77.78 30.44 -4.10
N SER A 256 -78.01 29.25 -4.64
CA SER A 256 -77.80 28.80 -6.02
C SER A 256 -78.54 29.65 -7.08
N ALA A 257 -77.92 29.76 -8.27
CA ALA A 257 -78.65 29.91 -9.53
C ALA A 257 -77.85 29.29 -10.70
N LEU A 258 -78.46 28.27 -11.29
CA LEU A 258 -78.14 27.69 -12.60
C LEU A 258 -78.40 28.73 -13.70
N VAL A 259 -77.49 28.88 -14.65
CA VAL A 259 -77.85 29.19 -16.05
C VAL A 259 -76.93 28.41 -16.99
N SER A 260 -77.60 27.73 -17.91
CA SER A 260 -77.08 26.88 -18.99
C SER A 260 -76.81 27.70 -20.26
N LEU A 261 -75.98 27.13 -21.14
CA LEU A 261 -76.10 27.12 -22.60
C LEU A 261 -75.19 28.06 -23.46
N CYS A 262 -74.57 27.40 -24.46
CA CYS A 262 -74.13 27.87 -25.79
C CYS A 262 -72.93 28.85 -25.85
N VAL A 263 -72.02 28.87 -26.83
CA VAL A 263 -71.71 28.16 -28.10
C VAL A 263 -70.36 28.77 -28.56
N TYR A 264 -69.42 27.96 -29.11
CA TYR A 264 -68.68 28.15 -30.39
C TYR A 264 -68.13 29.60 -30.71
N ILE A 265 -66.89 29.92 -31.12
CA ILE A 265 -66.06 29.48 -32.28
C ILE A 265 -64.62 30.08 -32.13
N HIS A 266 -63.66 29.42 -32.79
CA HIS A 266 -62.28 29.80 -33.13
C HIS A 266 -61.94 31.25 -33.49
N GLY A 267 -60.64 31.58 -33.38
CA GLY A 267 -59.97 32.42 -34.38
C GLY A 267 -58.58 32.92 -34.00
N PHE A 268 -57.56 32.27 -34.59
CA PHE A 268 -56.19 32.72 -34.90
C PHE A 268 -55.24 33.22 -33.80
#